data_AF-A0A1G0CI15-F1
#
_entry.id   AF-A0A1G0CI15-F1
#
_cell.length_a   1.000
_cell.length_b   1.000
_cell.length_c   1.000
_cell.angle_alpha   90.00
_cell.angle_beta   90.00
_cell.angle_gamma   90.00
#
_symmetry.space_group_name_H-M   'P 1'
#
loop_
_entity.id
_entity.type
_entity.pdbx_description
1 polymer ?
#
loop_
_entity_poly.entity_id
_entity_poly.type
_entity_poly.pdbx_seq_one_letter_code
_entity_poly.pdbx_strand_id
1 'polypeptide(L)'
;MKNPFLTLLFTLPFLVSAQSEYDDQVFEVRSDSAAIAQQQLQSMMLIREFVLESGYNPVTKLMISEFNTFGQPTYLEKSPYFNVDYDFYGLSYKIQERFEYNPQHWLSSYCHNYKKLGYCQQSEYDESGNITRLTSGSDSLYSSEILMQWEAGKMVKATFKNSAGPEKSYQRTINEAGKIAEYRSDTYRITYAYSQTGNEETTTIHTYLKDTLYRVNIKKNRTDKKNLVTYYAEFNHKRDTLSALIATYDTYGNVTNYESRSYRYNNGEWGEEPYAPDMGEDSQSPFKQTPEKQNKPKIAAKPEIQVEKLELVNVYSDQNLLTKRMLYRISPKGERTLMCIDRVIYEKEPLISKPWYVEEEEDGYSDSEGE
;
A
#
# COMPACT_ATOMS: atom_id res chain seq x y z
N MET A 1 -9.14 -18.71 -26.32
CA MET A 1 -9.34 -18.31 -24.91
C MET A 1 -8.44 -17.11 -24.65
N LYS A 2 -9.00 -15.97 -24.24
CA LYS A 2 -8.22 -14.75 -23.96
C LYS A 2 -7.84 -14.80 -22.48
N ASN A 3 -6.57 -15.10 -22.16
CA ASN A 3 -6.05 -14.90 -20.80
C ASN A 3 -6.05 -13.39 -20.51
N PRO A 4 -6.79 -12.90 -19.50
CA PRO A 4 -6.54 -11.56 -19.02
C PRO A 4 -5.19 -11.55 -18.31
N PHE A 5 -4.46 -10.45 -18.45
CA PHE A 5 -3.30 -10.12 -17.63
C PHE A 5 -3.64 -10.39 -16.17
N LEU A 6 -2.91 -11.31 -15.52
CA LEU A 6 -2.96 -11.44 -14.07
C LEU A 6 -2.09 -10.31 -13.52
N THR A 7 -2.71 -9.18 -13.21
CA THR A 7 -2.03 -8.16 -12.43
C THR A 7 -1.74 -8.78 -11.08
N LEU A 8 -0.46 -8.78 -10.66
CA LEU A 8 -0.03 -9.16 -9.32
C LEU A 8 -0.48 -8.09 -8.29
N LEU A 9 -1.69 -7.55 -8.40
CA LEU A 9 -2.28 -6.59 -7.47
C LEU A 9 -3.10 -7.37 -6.44
N PHE A 10 -2.43 -7.88 -5.41
CA PHE A 10 -3.11 -8.09 -4.14
C PHE A 10 -3.12 -6.76 -3.39
N THR A 11 -4.19 -5.99 -3.57
CA THR A 11 -4.55 -4.90 -2.65
C THR A 11 -5.98 -5.08 -2.17
N LEU A 12 -6.18 -6.11 -1.36
CA LEU A 12 -7.07 -6.00 -0.21
C LEU A 12 -6.25 -6.49 0.97
N PRO A 13 -5.42 -5.59 1.52
CA PRO A 13 -5.72 -5.19 2.90
C PRO A 13 -5.41 -3.69 3.16
N PHE A 14 -6.11 -3.11 4.13
CA PHE A 14 -5.84 -1.79 4.77
C PHE A 14 -5.94 -0.51 3.92
N LEU A 15 -6.86 0.39 4.32
CA LEU A 15 -6.89 1.81 3.93
C LEU A 15 -6.63 2.67 5.17
N VAL A 16 -5.69 2.22 6.02
CA VAL A 16 -5.34 2.89 7.29
C VAL A 16 -3.82 3.08 7.39
N SER A 17 -3.14 3.47 6.31
CA SER A 17 -1.95 4.34 6.36
C SER A 17 -1.58 4.82 4.95
N ALA A 18 -2.39 5.74 4.41
CA ALA A 18 -2.38 6.18 3.01
C ALA A 18 -1.16 7.02 2.57
N GLN A 19 0.01 6.91 3.22
CA GLN A 19 1.21 7.60 2.75
C GLN A 19 2.43 6.69 2.69
N SER A 20 2.61 5.74 3.62
CA SER A 20 3.70 4.75 3.53
C SER A 20 3.37 3.55 2.63
N GLU A 21 2.09 3.15 2.53
CA GLU A 21 1.68 1.96 1.76
C GLU A 21 1.82 2.12 0.23
N TYR A 22 1.85 3.35 -0.29
CA TYR A 22 1.85 3.58 -1.75
C TYR A 22 3.25 3.62 -2.35
N ASP A 23 4.25 4.08 -1.60
CA ASP A 23 5.64 4.09 -2.08
C ASP A 23 6.10 2.64 -2.37
N ASP A 24 5.71 1.68 -1.54
CA ASP A 24 6.07 0.26 -1.73
C ASP A 24 5.45 -0.36 -3.01
N GLN A 25 4.21 0.00 -3.36
CA GLN A 25 3.53 -0.52 -4.55
C GLN A 25 4.10 0.01 -5.88
N VAL A 26 4.75 1.17 -5.84
CA VAL A 26 5.31 1.86 -7.00
C VAL A 26 6.63 1.22 -7.41
N PHE A 27 7.46 0.78 -6.46
CA PHE A 27 8.76 0.17 -6.80
C PHE A 27 8.72 -1.35 -6.96
N GLU A 28 7.58 -1.98 -6.73
CA GLU A 28 7.41 -3.42 -6.93
C GLU A 28 7.75 -3.83 -8.38
N VAL A 29 8.46 -4.95 -8.53
CA VAL A 29 8.74 -5.54 -9.83
C VAL A 29 7.51 -6.30 -10.30
N ARG A 30 6.93 -5.89 -11.43
CA ARG A 30 5.84 -6.59 -12.10
C ARG A 30 6.41 -7.59 -13.11
N SER A 31 5.99 -8.84 -12.99
CA SER A 31 6.31 -9.91 -13.94
C SER A 31 5.02 -10.50 -14.50
N ASP A 32 5.07 -10.94 -15.76
CA ASP A 32 3.93 -11.56 -16.45
C ASP A 32 3.82 -13.04 -16.05
N SER A 33 2.75 -13.40 -15.35
CA SER A 33 2.50 -14.79 -14.92
C SER A 33 2.38 -15.76 -16.08
N ALA A 34 1.83 -15.33 -17.22
CA ALA A 34 1.72 -16.17 -18.41
C ALA A 34 3.11 -16.43 -19.02
N ALA A 35 3.98 -15.41 -19.05
CA ALA A 35 5.36 -15.57 -19.48
C ALA A 35 6.17 -16.48 -18.54
N ILE A 36 5.94 -16.38 -17.23
CA ILE A 36 6.52 -17.27 -16.21
C ILE A 36 6.07 -18.72 -16.45
N ALA A 37 4.76 -18.95 -16.58
CA ALA A 37 4.18 -20.27 -16.82
C ALA A 37 4.67 -20.89 -18.13
N GLN A 38 4.66 -20.13 -19.23
CA GLN A 38 5.10 -20.60 -20.54
C GLN A 38 6.57 -21.04 -20.54
N GLN A 39 7.42 -20.38 -19.77
CA GLN A 39 8.84 -20.69 -19.66
C GLN A 39 9.14 -21.73 -18.57
N GLN A 40 8.11 -22.20 -17.85
CA GLN A 40 8.22 -23.16 -16.75
C GLN A 40 9.18 -22.66 -15.65
N LEU A 41 9.16 -21.35 -15.39
CA LEU A 41 9.94 -20.74 -14.32
C LEU A 41 9.30 -21.06 -12.98
N GLN A 42 10.11 -21.42 -12.00
CA GLN A 42 9.66 -21.80 -10.66
C GLN A 42 10.03 -20.76 -9.61
N SER A 43 10.98 -19.87 -9.90
CA SER A 43 11.35 -18.82 -8.97
C SER A 43 11.94 -17.58 -9.64
N MET A 44 11.96 -16.49 -8.88
CA MET A 44 12.56 -15.21 -9.22
C MET A 44 13.36 -14.69 -8.03
N MET A 45 14.53 -14.10 -8.27
CA MET A 45 15.31 -13.35 -7.28
C MET A 45 15.51 -11.90 -7.74
N LEU A 46 15.25 -10.96 -6.84
CA LEU A 46 15.58 -9.55 -7.01
C LEU A 46 16.82 -9.20 -6.19
N ILE A 47 17.85 -8.72 -6.87
CA ILE A 47 19.10 -8.25 -6.28
C ILE A 47 19.22 -6.75 -6.57
N ARG A 48 19.55 -5.95 -5.56
CA ARG A 48 19.85 -4.53 -5.71
C ARG A 48 21.33 -4.27 -5.47
N GLU A 49 21.95 -3.60 -6.42
CA GLU A 49 23.32 -3.11 -6.35
C GLU A 49 23.24 -1.59 -6.18
N PHE A 50 23.60 -1.07 -5.01
CA PHE A 50 23.69 0.39 -4.84
C PHE A 50 24.95 0.92 -5.49
N VAL A 51 24.86 2.14 -6.04
CA VAL A 51 25.98 2.85 -6.64
C VAL A 51 26.29 4.03 -5.73
N LEU A 52 27.25 3.85 -4.81
CA LEU A 52 27.69 4.94 -3.92
C LEU A 52 28.82 5.73 -4.57
N GLU A 53 28.84 7.04 -4.32
CA GLU A 53 29.92 7.94 -4.78
C GLU A 53 31.31 7.54 -4.24
N SER A 54 31.36 6.77 -3.15
CA SER A 54 32.59 6.29 -2.50
C SER A 54 33.17 4.98 -3.08
N GLY A 55 32.53 4.38 -4.09
CA GLY A 55 33.04 3.20 -4.79
C GLY A 55 32.78 1.84 -4.11
N TYR A 56 32.16 1.82 -2.93
CA TYR A 56 31.62 0.59 -2.33
C TYR A 56 30.17 0.40 -2.82
N ASN A 57 29.90 -0.71 -3.52
CA ASN A 57 28.58 -1.02 -4.05
C ASN A 57 27.97 -2.18 -3.22
N PRO A 58 27.23 -1.90 -2.14
CA PRO A 58 26.57 -2.96 -1.40
C PRO A 58 25.57 -3.66 -2.30
N VAL A 59 25.61 -4.99 -2.27
CA VAL A 59 24.67 -5.85 -3.00
C VAL A 59 23.73 -6.47 -1.99
N THR A 60 22.44 -6.21 -2.14
CA THR A 60 21.40 -6.70 -1.23
C THR A 60 20.41 -7.55 -2.01
N LYS A 61 20.20 -8.77 -1.55
CA LYS A 61 19.09 -9.61 -2.01
C LYS A 61 17.80 -9.07 -1.39
N LEU A 62 16.93 -8.50 -2.22
CA LEU A 62 15.72 -7.81 -1.76
C LEU A 62 14.53 -8.75 -1.68
N MET A 63 14.42 -9.67 -2.64
CA MET A 63 13.23 -10.50 -2.76
C MET A 63 13.55 -11.87 -3.39
N ILE A 64 12.83 -12.89 -2.95
CA ILE A 64 12.66 -14.17 -3.65
C ILE A 64 11.18 -14.42 -3.81
N SER A 65 10.75 -14.82 -5.00
CA SER A 65 9.40 -15.30 -5.25
C SER A 65 9.47 -16.71 -5.81
N GLU A 66 8.52 -17.56 -5.43
CA GLU A 66 8.29 -18.86 -6.07
C GLU A 66 6.92 -18.89 -6.73
N PHE A 67 6.80 -19.71 -7.77
CA PHE A 67 5.60 -19.77 -8.59
C PHE A 67 5.09 -21.20 -8.74
N ASN A 68 3.78 -21.34 -8.85
CA ASN A 68 3.17 -22.59 -9.31
C ASN A 68 3.25 -22.71 -10.85
N THR A 69 2.76 -23.82 -11.39
CA THR A 69 2.75 -24.10 -12.84
C THR A 69 1.92 -23.12 -13.66
N PHE A 70 1.06 -22.30 -13.04
CA PHE A 70 0.28 -21.24 -13.66
C PHE A 70 0.97 -19.87 -13.58
N GLY A 71 2.19 -19.83 -13.06
CA GLY A 71 2.95 -18.59 -12.86
C GLY A 71 2.39 -17.71 -11.73
N GLN A 72 1.53 -18.26 -10.87
CA GLN A 72 0.99 -17.55 -9.71
C GLN A 72 1.98 -17.67 -8.54
N PRO A 73 2.20 -16.61 -7.75
CA PRO A 73 3.11 -16.65 -6.61
C PRO A 73 2.59 -17.63 -5.56
N THR A 74 3.44 -18.51 -5.04
CA THR A 74 3.15 -19.44 -3.93
C THR A 74 3.88 -19.03 -2.66
N TYR A 75 5.01 -18.36 -2.82
CA TYR A 75 5.82 -17.87 -1.71
C TYR A 75 6.55 -16.58 -2.10
N LEU A 76 6.73 -15.70 -1.13
CA LEU A 76 7.46 -14.45 -1.27
C LEU A 76 8.27 -14.20 -0.01
N GLU A 77 9.57 -14.00 -0.15
CA GLU A 77 10.44 -13.52 0.93
C GLU A 77 10.98 -12.15 0.55
N LYS A 78 10.80 -11.15 1.41
CA LYS A 78 11.24 -9.76 1.19
C LYS A 78 12.12 -9.28 2.34
N SER A 79 13.08 -8.41 2.03
CA SER A 79 13.74 -7.56 3.03
C SER A 79 12.75 -6.49 3.51
N PRO A 80 12.68 -6.19 4.82
CA PRO A 80 11.56 -5.48 5.43
C PRO A 80 11.50 -3.97 5.15
N TYR A 81 12.51 -3.37 4.51
CA TYR A 81 12.47 -1.95 4.18
C TYR A 81 13.03 -1.69 2.79
N PHE A 82 12.19 -1.12 1.92
CA PHE A 82 12.59 -0.52 0.65
C PHE A 82 13.06 0.93 0.83
N ASN A 83 13.56 1.29 2.02
CA ASN A 83 13.98 2.65 2.33
C ASN A 83 15.47 2.82 2.02
N VAL A 84 15.75 3.58 0.97
CA VAL A 84 17.08 3.76 0.34
C VAL A 84 18.11 4.35 1.32
N ASP A 85 17.67 4.95 2.42
CA ASP A 85 18.52 5.75 3.31
C ASP A 85 18.87 5.11 4.68
N TYR A 86 18.33 3.94 5.07
CA TYR A 86 18.47 3.48 6.49
C TYR A 86 18.84 2.02 6.76
N ASP A 87 18.99 1.15 5.76
CA ASP A 87 19.27 -0.29 6.01
C ASP A 87 20.76 -0.64 6.19
N PHE A 88 21.59 0.31 6.63
CA PHE A 88 23.02 0.07 6.89
C PHE A 88 23.32 -0.67 8.21
N TYR A 89 22.32 -0.95 9.06
CA TYR A 89 22.55 -1.58 10.37
C TYR A 89 21.57 -2.72 10.70
N GLY A 90 21.82 -3.89 10.10
CA GLY A 90 22.15 -5.09 10.90
C GLY A 90 21.11 -5.69 11.87
N LEU A 91 19.82 -5.77 11.54
CA LEU A 91 18.84 -6.70 12.17
C LEU A 91 17.74 -7.08 11.15
N SER A 92 18.07 -7.84 10.10
CA SER A 92 17.17 -8.07 8.95
C SER A 92 16.13 -9.19 9.20
N TYR A 93 15.01 -8.84 9.83
CA TYR A 93 13.83 -9.72 9.87
C TYR A 93 13.19 -9.80 8.48
N LYS A 94 13.05 -10.98 7.91
CA LYS A 94 12.41 -11.17 6.61
C LYS A 94 10.89 -11.07 6.72
N ILE A 95 10.26 -10.41 5.76
CA ILE A 95 8.81 -10.56 5.54
C ILE A 95 8.64 -11.83 4.69
N GLN A 96 7.83 -12.76 5.16
CA GLN A 96 7.50 -13.97 4.41
C GLN A 96 6.01 -13.97 4.12
N GLU A 97 5.63 -14.24 2.88
CA GLU A 97 4.24 -14.38 2.46
C GLU A 97 4.05 -15.75 1.79
N ARG A 98 2.93 -16.40 2.07
CA ARG A 98 2.55 -17.69 1.49
C ARG A 98 1.16 -17.57 0.89
N PHE A 99 1.00 -18.16 -0.28
CA PHE A 99 -0.22 -18.15 -1.06
C PHE A 99 -0.64 -19.57 -1.37
N GLU A 100 -1.89 -19.88 -1.09
CA GLU A 100 -2.49 -21.18 -1.42
C GLU A 100 -3.70 -20.96 -2.31
N TYR A 101 -3.89 -21.88 -3.24
CA TYR A 101 -4.95 -21.79 -4.23
C TYR A 101 -5.80 -23.06 -4.17
N ASN A 102 -7.10 -22.90 -4.39
CA ASN A 102 -8.01 -24.02 -4.55
C ASN A 102 -7.82 -24.71 -5.93
N PRO A 103 -8.48 -25.84 -6.21
CA PRO A 103 -8.38 -26.53 -7.50
C PRO A 103 -8.83 -25.69 -8.72
N GLN A 104 -9.63 -24.64 -8.51
CA GLN A 104 -10.05 -23.67 -9.51
C GLN A 104 -9.04 -22.51 -9.68
N HIS A 105 -7.91 -22.55 -8.97
CA HIS A 105 -6.85 -21.55 -8.95
C HIS A 105 -7.25 -20.19 -8.36
N TRP A 106 -8.26 -20.16 -7.50
CA TRP A 106 -8.60 -19.00 -6.67
C TRP A 106 -7.81 -19.05 -5.37
N LEU A 107 -7.35 -17.89 -4.90
CA LEU A 107 -6.57 -17.77 -3.67
C LEU A 107 -7.43 -18.22 -2.47
N SER A 108 -7.11 -19.35 -1.86
CA SER A 108 -7.82 -19.88 -0.70
C SER A 108 -7.23 -19.37 0.62
N SER A 109 -5.91 -19.18 0.67
CA SER A 109 -5.21 -18.72 1.87
C SER A 109 -4.07 -17.78 1.51
N TYR A 110 -3.93 -16.72 2.28
CA TYR A 110 -2.78 -15.82 2.27
C TYR A 110 -2.27 -15.67 3.69
N CYS A 111 -1.02 -16.03 3.94
CA CYS A 111 -0.38 -15.80 5.22
C CYS A 111 0.79 -14.85 5.04
N HIS A 112 0.92 -13.88 5.95
CA HIS A 112 2.10 -13.04 6.08
C HIS A 112 2.72 -13.26 7.46
N ASN A 113 4.04 -13.32 7.50
CA ASN A 113 4.81 -13.34 8.73
C ASN A 113 5.76 -12.13 8.70
N TYR A 114 5.64 -11.29 9.72
CA TYR A 114 6.56 -10.18 9.95
C TYR A 114 6.96 -10.17 11.41
N LYS A 115 8.27 -10.22 11.69
CA LYS A 115 8.82 -10.25 13.06
C LYS A 115 8.20 -11.35 13.94
N LYS A 116 8.00 -12.56 13.38
CA LYS A 116 7.35 -13.70 14.05
C LYS A 116 5.87 -13.49 14.40
N LEU A 117 5.23 -12.44 13.88
CA LEU A 117 3.78 -12.27 13.98
C LEU A 117 3.16 -12.82 12.70
N GLY A 118 2.52 -13.98 12.81
CA GLY A 118 1.73 -14.57 11.75
C GLY A 118 0.37 -13.87 11.64
N TYR A 119 -0.04 -13.59 10.41
CA TYR A 119 -1.40 -13.23 10.06
C TYR A 119 -1.81 -14.01 8.84
N CYS A 120 -2.90 -14.74 8.94
CA CYS A 120 -3.46 -15.51 7.84
C CYS A 120 -4.87 -15.02 7.52
N GLN A 121 -5.16 -14.94 6.24
CA GLN A 121 -6.46 -14.64 5.68
C GLN A 121 -6.92 -15.82 4.82
N GLN A 122 -8.06 -16.38 5.17
CA GLN A 122 -8.75 -17.41 4.39
C GLN A 122 -9.86 -16.78 3.56
N SER A 123 -10.03 -17.29 2.34
CA SER A 123 -11.05 -16.82 1.40
C SER A 123 -12.00 -17.95 1.02
N GLU A 124 -13.30 -17.70 1.13
CA GLU A 124 -14.36 -18.59 0.67
C GLU A 124 -15.05 -17.99 -0.56
N TYR A 125 -15.51 -18.86 -1.45
CA TYR A 125 -16.10 -18.50 -2.74
C TYR A 125 -17.45 -19.19 -2.94
N ASP A 126 -18.36 -18.56 -3.67
CA ASP A 126 -19.54 -19.23 -4.21
C ASP A 126 -19.20 -20.07 -5.46
N GLU A 127 -20.18 -20.80 -5.99
CA GLU A 127 -20.02 -21.64 -7.19
C GLU A 127 -19.64 -20.82 -8.45
N SER A 128 -19.92 -19.52 -8.45
CA SER A 128 -19.58 -18.60 -9.54
C SER A 128 -18.18 -17.99 -9.38
N GLY A 129 -17.46 -18.30 -8.29
CA GLY A 129 -16.15 -17.77 -7.99
C GLY A 129 -16.16 -16.38 -7.37
N ASN A 130 -17.29 -15.92 -6.85
CA ASN A 130 -17.34 -14.68 -6.09
C ASN A 130 -16.91 -14.92 -4.65
N ILE A 131 -16.03 -14.07 -4.10
CA ILE A 131 -15.63 -14.16 -2.69
C ILE A 131 -16.86 -13.86 -1.82
N THR A 132 -17.26 -14.80 -0.98
CA THR A 132 -18.40 -14.64 -0.06
C THR A 132 -17.94 -14.27 1.35
N ARG A 133 -16.74 -14.72 1.73
CA ARG A 133 -16.19 -14.50 3.06
C ARG A 133 -14.67 -14.40 3.04
N LEU A 134 -14.14 -13.45 3.80
CA LEU A 134 -12.74 -13.41 4.19
C LEU A 134 -12.67 -13.52 5.71
N THR A 135 -11.86 -14.45 6.20
CA THR A 135 -11.59 -14.59 7.63
C THR A 135 -10.12 -14.38 7.85
N SER A 136 -9.78 -13.39 8.67
CA SER A 136 -8.39 -13.11 9.01
C SER A 136 -8.15 -13.30 10.50
N GLY A 137 -7.03 -13.90 10.84
CA GLY A 137 -6.57 -14.08 12.21
C GLY A 137 -5.08 -13.88 12.31
N SER A 138 -4.64 -13.46 13.49
CA SER A 138 -3.22 -13.53 13.87
C SER A 138 -3.04 -14.55 14.98
N ASP A 139 -1.78 -14.86 15.32
CA ASP A 139 -1.45 -15.66 16.51
C ASP A 139 -1.96 -15.00 17.81
N SER A 140 -2.25 -13.69 17.78
CA SER A 140 -3.02 -12.99 18.82
C SER A 140 -4.53 -13.07 18.55
N LEU A 141 -5.33 -13.28 19.61
CA LEU A 141 -6.78 -13.56 19.68
C LEU A 141 -7.75 -12.65 18.87
N TYR A 142 -7.26 -11.76 18.04
CA TYR A 142 -8.04 -10.90 17.16
C TYR A 142 -8.31 -11.59 15.82
N SER A 143 -9.55 -12.02 15.64
CA SER A 143 -10.08 -12.41 14.34
C SER A 143 -10.96 -11.31 13.76
N SER A 144 -10.85 -11.10 12.46
CA SER A 144 -11.73 -10.23 11.70
C SER A 144 -12.37 -11.01 10.58
N GLU A 145 -13.62 -10.70 10.28
CA GLU A 145 -14.40 -11.36 9.25
C GLU A 145 -14.98 -10.29 8.32
N ILE A 146 -14.94 -10.56 7.02
CA ILE A 146 -15.59 -9.76 6.00
C ILE A 146 -16.61 -10.67 5.31
N LEU A 147 -17.88 -10.30 5.39
CA LEU A 147 -18.96 -10.97 4.67
C LEU A 147 -19.38 -10.14 3.47
N MET A 148 -19.38 -10.76 2.29
CA MET A 148 -19.70 -10.11 1.02
C MET A 148 -21.03 -10.65 0.49
N GLN A 149 -21.91 -9.73 0.11
CA GLN A 149 -23.23 -10.04 -0.45
C GLN A 149 -23.25 -9.72 -1.93
N TRP A 150 -23.77 -10.66 -2.71
CA TRP A 150 -23.83 -10.61 -4.16
C TRP A 150 -25.27 -10.74 -4.64
N GLU A 151 -25.66 -9.90 -5.60
CA GLU A 151 -26.94 -9.95 -6.27
C GLU A 151 -26.72 -9.86 -7.78
N ALA A 152 -27.30 -10.80 -8.54
CA ALA A 152 -27.14 -10.87 -9.99
C ALA A 152 -25.68 -10.76 -10.48
N GLY A 153 -24.74 -11.39 -9.76
CA GLY A 153 -23.30 -11.37 -10.08
C GLY A 153 -22.57 -10.07 -9.73
N LYS A 154 -23.19 -9.16 -8.97
CA LYS A 154 -22.55 -7.92 -8.50
C LYS A 154 -22.50 -7.87 -6.99
N MET A 155 -21.36 -7.49 -6.42
CA MET A 155 -21.27 -7.25 -4.98
C MET A 155 -22.09 -6.01 -4.66
N VAL A 156 -23.02 -6.11 -3.71
CA VAL A 156 -23.87 -4.99 -3.28
C VAL A 156 -23.44 -4.45 -1.91
N LYS A 157 -22.84 -5.29 -1.08
CA LYS A 157 -22.46 -4.95 0.29
C LYS A 157 -21.28 -5.78 0.79
N ALA A 158 -20.41 -5.16 1.57
CA ALA A 158 -19.43 -5.85 2.41
C ALA A 158 -19.58 -5.42 3.87
N THR A 159 -19.69 -6.39 4.77
CA THR A 159 -19.85 -6.18 6.23
C THR A 159 -18.61 -6.68 6.95
N PHE A 160 -18.01 -5.80 7.74
CA PHE A 160 -16.77 -6.10 8.46
C PHE A 160 -17.09 -6.30 9.94
N LYS A 161 -16.73 -7.47 10.46
CA LYS A 161 -16.86 -7.84 11.87
C LYS A 161 -15.49 -7.94 12.49
N ASN A 162 -15.37 -7.46 13.71
CA ASN A 162 -14.16 -7.56 14.51
C ASN A 162 -14.51 -8.32 15.80
N SER A 163 -13.63 -9.21 16.25
CA SER A 163 -13.79 -9.95 17.51
C SER A 163 -13.88 -9.04 18.75
N ALA A 164 -13.47 -7.76 18.65
CA ALA A 164 -13.59 -6.77 19.71
C ALA A 164 -15.03 -6.24 19.96
N GLY A 165 -16.05 -6.77 19.27
CA GLY A 165 -17.48 -6.49 19.54
C GLY A 165 -18.26 -5.89 18.36
N PRO A 166 -19.60 -6.06 18.31
CA PRO A 166 -20.46 -5.56 17.23
C PRO A 166 -20.47 -4.04 17.08
N GLU A 167 -20.14 -3.31 18.14
CA GLU A 167 -20.00 -1.84 18.21
C GLU A 167 -18.78 -1.30 17.42
N LYS A 168 -18.00 -2.16 16.77
CA LYS A 168 -16.91 -1.76 15.86
C LYS A 168 -17.12 -2.28 14.44
N SER A 169 -18.34 -2.72 14.11
CA SER A 169 -18.68 -3.12 12.76
C SER A 169 -18.75 -1.89 11.84
N TYR A 170 -18.24 -2.05 10.62
CA TYR A 170 -18.36 -1.02 9.60
C TYR A 170 -18.85 -1.63 8.29
N GLN A 171 -19.49 -0.81 7.48
CA GLN A 171 -20.14 -1.24 6.27
C GLN A 171 -19.58 -0.50 5.06
N ARG A 172 -19.52 -1.22 3.95
CA ARG A 172 -19.27 -0.64 2.63
C ARG A 172 -20.47 -0.92 1.73
N THR A 173 -20.97 0.13 1.09
CA THR A 173 -21.98 0.01 0.03
C THR A 173 -21.29 0.09 -1.32
N ILE A 174 -21.76 -0.71 -2.26
CA ILE A 174 -21.19 -0.80 -3.61
C ILE A 174 -22.21 -0.19 -4.60
N ASN A 175 -21.73 0.61 -5.54
CA ASN A 175 -22.56 1.18 -6.59
C ASN A 175 -22.87 0.16 -7.70
N GLU A 176 -23.75 0.53 -8.63
CA GLU A 176 -24.18 -0.35 -9.74
C GLU A 176 -23.04 -0.79 -10.68
N ALA A 177 -21.91 -0.07 -10.65
CA ALA A 177 -20.70 -0.37 -11.40
C ALA A 177 -19.72 -1.28 -10.63
N GLY A 178 -20.09 -1.80 -9.46
CA GLY A 178 -19.27 -2.71 -8.65
C GLY A 178 -18.17 -2.01 -7.87
N LYS A 179 -18.27 -0.69 -7.64
CA LYS A 179 -17.27 0.10 -6.91
C LYS A 179 -17.80 0.60 -5.59
N ILE A 180 -16.92 0.80 -4.61
CA ILE A 180 -17.30 1.31 -3.29
C ILE A 180 -17.93 2.70 -3.45
N ALA A 181 -19.16 2.90 -2.99
CA ALA A 181 -19.82 4.20 -2.99
C ALA A 181 -19.59 4.93 -1.66
N GLU A 182 -19.74 4.21 -0.55
CA GLU A 182 -19.60 4.74 0.80
C GLU A 182 -18.96 3.69 1.72
N TYR A 183 -18.16 4.18 2.65
CA TYR A 183 -17.73 3.48 3.85
C TYR A 183 -18.29 4.22 5.07
N ARG A 184 -18.85 3.49 6.02
CA ARG A 184 -19.39 4.06 7.25
C ARG A 184 -19.01 3.23 8.47
N SER A 185 -18.45 3.90 9.46
CA SER A 185 -18.28 3.42 10.84
C SER A 185 -18.90 4.43 11.81
N ASP A 186 -18.80 4.18 13.11
CA ASP A 186 -19.29 5.09 14.16
C ASP A 186 -18.45 6.38 14.30
N THR A 187 -17.26 6.37 13.71
CA THR A 187 -16.22 7.40 13.84
C THR A 187 -15.93 8.13 12.53
N TYR A 188 -16.12 7.46 11.39
CA TYR A 188 -15.76 8.00 10.07
C TYR A 188 -16.88 7.74 9.07
N ARG A 189 -17.07 8.71 8.17
CA ARG A 189 -17.79 8.50 6.90
C ARG A 189 -16.83 8.79 5.77
N ILE A 190 -16.77 7.90 4.77
CA ILE A 190 -15.96 8.12 3.57
C ILE A 190 -16.84 7.93 2.35
N THR A 191 -16.85 8.91 1.44
CA THR A 191 -17.63 8.84 0.19
C THR A 191 -16.71 8.85 -1.01
N TYR A 192 -17.05 8.05 -2.02
CA TYR A 192 -16.27 7.87 -3.23
C TYR A 192 -17.07 8.36 -4.45
N ALA A 193 -16.44 9.19 -5.28
CA ALA A 193 -17.00 9.65 -6.54
C ALA A 193 -16.06 9.26 -7.69
N TYR A 194 -16.63 8.72 -8.77
CA TYR A 194 -15.90 8.23 -9.93
C TYR A 194 -16.28 9.04 -11.17
N SER A 195 -15.29 9.33 -12.01
CA SER A 195 -15.51 9.92 -13.33
C SER A 195 -14.53 9.32 -14.33
N GLN A 196 -14.98 9.16 -15.58
CA GLN A 196 -14.17 8.58 -16.66
C GLN A 196 -13.93 9.64 -17.73
N THR A 197 -12.67 9.80 -18.15
CA THR A 197 -12.29 10.63 -19.31
C THR A 197 -11.37 9.82 -20.22
N GLY A 198 -11.89 9.34 -21.34
CA GLY A 198 -11.15 8.41 -22.21
C GLY A 198 -10.80 7.12 -21.45
N ASN A 199 -9.53 6.76 -21.40
CA ASN A 199 -9.03 5.60 -20.64
C ASN A 199 -8.61 5.94 -19.20
N GLU A 200 -8.77 7.19 -18.76
CA GLU A 200 -8.47 7.61 -17.40
C GLU A 200 -9.73 7.58 -16.52
N GLU A 201 -9.63 6.92 -15.37
CA GLU A 201 -10.62 6.95 -14.31
C GLU A 201 -10.12 7.83 -13.16
N THR A 202 -10.89 8.83 -12.77
CA THR A 202 -10.63 9.64 -11.57
C THR A 202 -11.54 9.19 -10.44
N THR A 203 -10.95 8.85 -9.30
CA THR A 203 -11.63 8.59 -8.03
C THR A 203 -11.37 9.72 -7.06
N THR A 204 -12.42 10.35 -6.55
CA THR A 204 -12.35 11.36 -5.48
C THR A 204 -12.90 10.75 -4.19
N ILE A 205 -12.09 10.75 -3.14
CA ILE A 205 -12.39 10.15 -1.84
C ILE A 205 -12.48 11.28 -0.82
N HIS A 206 -13.65 11.45 -0.20
CA HIS A 206 -13.85 12.42 0.87
C HIS A 206 -13.94 11.68 2.20
N THR A 207 -13.09 12.04 3.16
CA THR A 207 -13.10 11.46 4.51
C THR A 207 -13.60 12.50 5.50
N TYR A 208 -14.74 12.21 6.12
CA TYR A 208 -15.39 13.05 7.12
C TYR A 208 -15.17 12.45 8.52
N LEU A 209 -14.52 13.23 9.39
CA LEU A 209 -14.31 12.90 10.79
C LEU A 209 -15.45 13.50 11.61
N LYS A 210 -15.87 12.80 12.67
CA LYS A 210 -17.02 13.18 13.50
C LYS A 210 -16.91 14.60 14.10
N ASP A 211 -15.69 15.03 14.44
CA ASP A 211 -15.47 16.28 15.18
C ASP A 211 -14.40 17.22 14.57
N THR A 212 -13.88 16.93 13.38
CA THR A 212 -12.83 17.75 12.75
C THR A 212 -12.90 17.74 11.22
N LEU A 213 -12.34 18.80 10.64
CA LEU A 213 -12.08 19.07 9.22
C LEU A 213 -11.93 17.82 8.32
N TYR A 214 -12.52 17.85 7.12
CA TYR A 214 -12.45 16.73 6.17
C TYR A 214 -11.16 16.73 5.33
N ARG A 215 -10.74 15.54 4.87
CA ARG A 215 -9.65 15.37 3.89
C ARG A 215 -10.20 14.90 2.55
N VAL A 216 -9.53 15.28 1.47
CA VAL A 216 -9.86 14.83 0.11
C VAL A 216 -8.66 14.17 -0.52
N ASN A 217 -8.83 12.93 -0.98
CA ASN A 217 -7.85 12.25 -1.82
C ASN A 217 -8.36 12.15 -3.25
N ILE A 218 -7.51 12.45 -4.21
CA ILE A 218 -7.79 12.28 -5.64
C ILE A 218 -6.84 11.22 -6.18
N LYS A 219 -7.40 10.21 -6.84
CA LYS A 219 -6.66 9.16 -7.54
C LYS A 219 -7.03 9.20 -9.01
N LYS A 220 -6.04 9.04 -9.90
CA LYS A 220 -6.29 8.84 -11.32
C LYS A 220 -5.62 7.56 -11.77
N ASN A 221 -6.41 6.68 -12.38
CA ASN A 221 -5.98 5.39 -12.85
C ASN A 221 -6.14 5.31 -14.36
N ARG A 222 -5.18 4.68 -15.03
CA ARG A 222 -5.31 4.38 -16.44
C ARG A 222 -5.84 2.96 -16.61
N THR A 223 -7.04 2.86 -17.19
CA THR A 223 -7.83 1.64 -17.35
C THR A 223 -7.49 0.84 -18.62
N ASP A 224 -6.40 1.18 -19.32
CA ASP A 224 -5.87 0.26 -20.33
C ASP A 224 -5.27 -0.99 -19.67
N LYS A 225 -4.43 -1.76 -20.38
CA LYS A 225 -3.87 -3.04 -19.89
C LYS A 225 -3.26 -3.00 -18.47
N LYS A 226 -3.04 -1.82 -17.89
CA LYS A 226 -2.32 -1.62 -16.65
C LYS A 226 -3.23 -1.57 -15.42
N ASN A 227 -4.38 -0.86 -15.46
CA ASN A 227 -5.19 -0.57 -14.27
C ASN A 227 -4.36 0.00 -13.09
N LEU A 228 -3.39 0.88 -13.36
CA LEU A 228 -2.45 1.42 -12.37
C LEU A 228 -2.74 2.89 -12.04
N VAL A 229 -2.45 3.27 -10.79
CA VAL A 229 -2.57 4.65 -10.28
C VAL A 229 -1.44 5.49 -10.86
N THR A 230 -1.74 6.41 -11.79
CA THR A 230 -0.74 7.31 -12.37
C THR A 230 -0.62 8.63 -11.62
N TYR A 231 -1.61 8.96 -10.80
CA TYR A 231 -1.63 10.18 -9.99
C TYR A 231 -2.39 9.95 -8.69
N TYR A 232 -1.80 10.42 -7.60
CA TYR A 232 -2.42 10.53 -6.28
C TYR A 232 -2.20 11.95 -5.76
N ALA A 233 -3.20 12.56 -5.15
CA ALA A 233 -3.02 13.79 -4.39
C ALA A 233 -3.90 13.80 -3.15
N GLU A 234 -3.33 14.27 -2.04
CA GLU A 234 -4.05 14.56 -0.80
C GLU A 234 -4.20 16.08 -0.64
N PHE A 235 -5.40 16.50 -0.27
CA PHE A 235 -5.74 17.90 0.00
C PHE A 235 -6.29 18.06 1.42
N ASN A 236 -5.96 19.19 2.02
CA ASN A 236 -6.57 19.61 3.28
C ASN A 236 -8.02 20.10 3.06
N HIS A 237 -8.71 20.45 4.14
CA HIS A 237 -10.08 20.97 4.12
C HIS A 237 -10.27 22.30 3.35
N LYS A 238 -9.19 23.08 3.16
CA LYS A 238 -9.17 24.31 2.33
C LYS A 238 -8.88 24.01 0.86
N ARG A 239 -8.67 22.73 0.52
CA ARG A 239 -8.22 22.24 -0.78
C ARG A 239 -6.80 22.65 -1.16
N ASP A 240 -5.96 22.99 -0.18
CA ASP A 240 -4.53 23.11 -0.43
C ASP A 240 -3.91 21.71 -0.54
N THR A 241 -2.99 21.53 -1.49
CA THR A 241 -2.32 20.24 -1.73
C THR A 241 -1.34 19.96 -0.60
N LEU A 242 -1.48 18.83 0.09
CA LEU A 242 -0.55 18.37 1.12
C LEU A 242 0.58 17.54 0.52
N SER A 243 0.21 16.63 -0.37
CA SER A 243 1.15 15.78 -1.10
C SER A 243 0.60 15.38 -2.47
N ALA A 244 1.49 15.10 -3.40
CA ALA A 244 1.12 14.49 -4.67
C ALA A 244 2.17 13.48 -5.12
N LEU A 245 1.69 12.35 -5.64
CA LEU A 245 2.48 11.30 -6.25
C LEU A 245 2.11 11.22 -7.73
N ILE A 246 3.11 11.16 -8.60
CA ILE A 246 2.91 10.99 -10.02
C ILE A 246 3.79 9.82 -10.48
N ALA A 247 3.17 8.84 -11.12
CA ALA A 247 3.86 7.67 -11.63
C ALA A 247 3.50 7.44 -13.09
N THR A 248 4.50 7.01 -13.87
CA THR A 248 4.28 6.55 -15.25
C THR A 248 4.82 5.15 -15.39
N TYR A 249 4.11 4.33 -16.17
CA TYR A 249 4.39 2.90 -16.30
C TYR A 249 4.64 2.54 -17.75
N ASP A 250 5.49 1.56 -18.00
CA ASP A 250 5.64 0.95 -19.33
C ASP A 250 4.53 -0.06 -19.63
N THR A 251 4.56 -0.68 -20.82
CA THR A 251 3.53 -1.61 -21.29
C THR A 251 3.36 -2.86 -20.43
N TYR A 252 4.35 -3.19 -19.60
CA TYR A 252 4.34 -4.36 -18.71
C TYR A 252 3.94 -4.00 -17.27
N GLY A 253 3.65 -2.72 -17.02
CA GLY A 253 3.19 -2.23 -15.73
C GLY A 253 4.31 -1.88 -14.75
N ASN A 254 5.58 -1.88 -15.20
CA ASN A 254 6.70 -1.44 -14.38
C ASN A 254 6.83 0.09 -14.45
N VAL A 255 7.17 0.72 -13.33
CA VAL A 255 7.37 2.18 -13.25
C VAL A 255 8.57 2.59 -14.11
N THR A 256 8.42 3.73 -14.77
CA THR A 256 9.45 4.38 -15.60
C THR A 256 9.80 5.78 -15.09
N ASN A 257 8.85 6.48 -14.48
CA ASN A 257 9.12 7.72 -13.75
C ASN A 257 8.26 7.80 -12.51
N TYR A 258 8.84 8.39 -11.47
CA TYR A 258 8.21 8.70 -10.21
C TYR A 258 8.53 10.14 -9.82
N GLU A 259 7.51 10.88 -9.42
CA GLU A 259 7.65 12.21 -8.84
C GLU A 259 6.81 12.30 -7.57
N SER A 260 7.47 12.62 -6.47
CA SER A 260 6.82 12.92 -5.19
C SER A 260 6.95 14.41 -4.91
N ARG A 261 5.82 15.02 -4.53
CA ARG A 261 5.73 16.42 -4.11
C ARG A 261 5.18 16.46 -2.69
N SER A 262 5.92 17.08 -1.79
CA SER A 262 5.47 17.37 -0.44
C SER A 262 5.43 18.88 -0.22
N TYR A 263 4.31 19.37 0.30
CA TYR A 263 4.08 20.79 0.53
C TYR A 263 4.13 21.05 2.03
N ARG A 264 5.23 21.69 2.48
CA ARG A 264 5.34 22.16 3.86
C ARG A 264 4.70 23.53 3.95
N TYR A 265 3.52 23.57 4.52
CA TYR A 265 2.94 24.81 5.01
C TYR A 265 3.68 25.18 6.29
N ASN A 266 4.25 26.39 6.34
CA ASN A 266 4.82 26.89 7.58
C ASN A 266 3.69 26.92 8.61
N ASN A 267 3.73 26.02 9.60
CA ASN A 267 2.86 26.00 10.76
C ASN A 267 3.19 27.17 11.72
N GLY A 268 3.31 28.39 11.19
CA GLY A 268 3.33 29.61 12.00
C GLY A 268 1.95 30.02 12.51
N GLU A 269 0.90 29.31 12.10
CA GLU A 269 -0.49 29.57 12.47
C GLU A 269 -1.30 28.26 12.54
N TRP A 270 -0.87 27.30 13.37
CA TRP A 270 -1.88 26.84 14.34
C TRP A 270 -2.07 28.06 15.23
N GLY A 271 -2.90 29.01 14.77
CA GLY A 271 -3.38 30.06 15.63
C GLY A 271 -3.85 29.32 16.88
N GLU A 272 -3.44 29.81 18.04
CA GLU A 272 -4.10 29.48 19.29
C GLU A 272 -5.57 29.27 18.98
N GLU A 273 -6.02 28.02 19.14
CA GLU A 273 -7.39 27.66 18.91
C GLU A 273 -8.22 28.75 19.60
N PRO A 274 -9.18 29.42 18.93
CA PRO A 274 -10.14 30.16 19.69
C PRO A 274 -10.84 29.10 20.53
N TYR A 275 -10.44 29.02 21.81
CA TYR A 275 -11.19 28.36 22.85
C TYR A 275 -12.65 28.71 22.56
N ALA A 276 -13.47 27.69 22.30
CA ALA A 276 -14.90 27.92 22.20
C ALA A 276 -15.28 28.71 23.47
N PRO A 277 -15.89 29.91 23.34
CA PRO A 277 -16.28 30.64 24.53
C PRO A 277 -17.20 29.73 25.32
N ASP A 278 -16.77 29.44 26.54
CA ASP A 278 -17.51 28.63 27.50
C ASP A 278 -18.92 29.21 27.57
N MET A 279 -19.91 28.41 27.16
CA MET A 279 -21.30 28.84 27.11
C MET A 279 -21.85 28.79 28.53
N GLY A 280 -21.53 29.85 29.28
CA GLY A 280 -22.28 30.34 30.44
C GLY A 280 -22.09 29.58 31.73
N GLU A 281 -21.51 30.26 32.73
CA GLU A 281 -22.29 30.61 33.92
C GLU A 281 -21.69 31.85 34.61
N ASP A 282 -22.60 32.69 35.07
CA ASP A 282 -22.47 33.98 35.73
C ASP A 282 -21.16 34.27 36.52
N SER A 283 -20.50 35.38 36.20
CA SER A 283 -20.01 36.31 37.25
C SER A 283 -19.64 37.68 36.70
N GLN A 284 -20.16 38.71 37.37
CA GLN A 284 -19.84 40.10 37.14
C GLN A 284 -18.36 40.39 37.50
N SER A 285 -17.63 41.09 36.63
CA SER A 285 -16.51 41.93 37.09
C SER A 285 -16.17 43.03 36.06
N PRO A 286 -15.97 44.30 36.50
CA PRO A 286 -15.68 45.42 35.61
C PRO A 286 -14.17 45.65 35.53
N PHE A 287 -13.51 45.17 34.48
CA PHE A 287 -12.13 45.59 34.18
C PHE A 287 -11.96 46.03 32.72
N LYS A 288 -11.30 47.18 32.59
CA LYS A 288 -11.11 48.01 31.40
C LYS A 288 -10.49 47.23 30.23
N GLN A 289 -11.12 47.30 29.06
CA GLN A 289 -10.48 46.95 27.79
C GLN A 289 -9.37 47.96 27.50
N THR A 290 -8.13 47.48 27.45
CA THR A 290 -7.03 48.18 26.78
C THR A 290 -7.10 47.79 25.30
N PRO A 291 -6.96 48.72 24.33
CA PRO A 291 -7.04 48.33 22.92
C PRO A 291 -5.80 47.50 22.58
N GLU A 292 -5.99 46.21 22.34
CA GLU A 292 -4.96 45.38 21.74
C GLU A 292 -4.63 45.92 20.36
N LYS A 293 -3.33 46.16 20.14
CA LYS A 293 -2.77 46.44 18.82
C LYS A 293 -3.22 45.34 17.87
N GLN A 294 -4.06 45.70 16.89
CA GLN A 294 -4.31 44.86 15.71
C GLN A 294 -2.97 44.63 15.00
N ASN A 295 -2.35 43.48 15.27
CA ASN A 295 -1.32 42.95 14.40
C ASN A 295 -1.97 42.64 13.06
N LYS A 296 -1.57 43.38 12.02
CA LYS A 296 -1.95 43.07 10.64
C LYS A 296 -1.57 41.61 10.35
N PRO A 297 -2.44 40.81 9.71
CA PRO A 297 -2.08 39.45 9.33
C PRO A 297 -0.86 39.51 8.42
N LYS A 298 0.22 38.83 8.82
CA LYS A 298 1.38 38.60 7.95
C LYS A 298 0.86 37.79 6.76
N ILE A 299 1.19 38.26 5.56
CA ILE A 299 0.90 37.55 4.31
C ILE A 299 1.44 36.12 4.47
N ALA A 300 0.55 35.13 4.38
CA ALA A 300 0.90 33.73 4.50
C ALA A 300 2.06 33.41 3.54
N ALA A 301 3.18 32.94 4.11
CA ALA A 301 4.32 32.52 3.32
C ALA A 301 3.88 31.43 2.35
N LYS A 302 4.30 31.52 1.07
CA LYS A 302 4.08 30.45 0.10
C LYS A 302 4.64 29.13 0.67
N PRO A 303 3.93 28.00 0.53
CA PRO A 303 4.41 26.72 1.05
C PRO A 303 5.75 26.37 0.40
N GLU A 304 6.66 25.82 1.21
CA GLU A 304 7.90 25.25 0.71
C GLU A 304 7.57 23.91 0.04
N ILE A 305 8.00 23.73 -1.21
CA ILE A 305 7.72 22.53 -1.99
C ILE A 305 8.99 21.70 -2.06
N GLN A 306 8.93 20.48 -1.52
CA GLN A 306 9.97 19.47 -1.68
C GLN A 306 9.55 18.56 -2.83
N VAL A 307 10.41 18.44 -3.84
CA VAL A 307 10.17 17.61 -5.02
C VAL A 307 11.29 16.59 -5.14
N GLU A 308 10.92 15.31 -5.16
CA GLU A 308 11.82 14.22 -5.50
C GLU A 308 11.39 13.61 -6.84
N LYS A 309 12.37 13.36 -7.71
CA LYS A 309 12.15 12.78 -9.03
C LYS A 309 13.09 11.61 -9.24
N LEU A 310 12.52 10.50 -9.66
CA LEU A 310 13.23 9.28 -10.01
C LEU A 310 12.85 8.85 -11.43
N GLU A 311 13.86 8.44 -12.19
CA GLU A 311 13.70 7.81 -13.50
C GLU A 311 14.15 6.35 -13.39
N LEU A 312 13.34 5.44 -13.92
CA LEU A 312 13.57 4.01 -13.91
C LEU A 312 13.67 3.49 -15.34
N VAL A 313 14.83 2.94 -15.68
CA VAL A 313 15.09 2.37 -17.00
C VAL A 313 14.98 0.85 -16.91
N ASN A 314 13.89 0.30 -17.43
CA ASN A 314 13.58 -1.13 -17.43
C ASN A 314 14.17 -1.82 -18.67
N VAL A 315 14.80 -2.97 -18.48
CA VAL A 315 15.37 -3.82 -19.52
C VAL A 315 14.73 -5.20 -19.41
N TYR A 316 14.26 -5.72 -20.54
CA TYR A 316 13.51 -6.96 -20.62
C TYR A 316 14.29 -8.02 -21.41
N SER A 317 14.04 -9.30 -21.12
CA SER A 317 14.46 -10.40 -21.99
C SER A 317 13.64 -10.44 -23.28
N ASP A 318 14.06 -11.27 -24.24
CA ASP A 318 13.30 -11.52 -25.47
C ASP A 318 11.90 -12.11 -25.22
N GLN A 319 11.70 -12.69 -24.03
CA GLN A 319 10.42 -13.24 -23.57
C GLN A 319 9.63 -12.24 -22.70
N ASN A 320 9.99 -10.95 -22.74
CA ASN A 320 9.30 -9.86 -22.04
C ASN A 320 9.33 -9.93 -20.51
N LEU A 321 10.30 -10.64 -19.93
CA LEU A 321 10.52 -10.64 -18.47
C LEU A 321 11.49 -9.53 -18.09
N LEU A 322 11.20 -8.77 -17.03
CA LEU A 322 12.11 -7.73 -16.56
C LEU A 322 13.39 -8.40 -16.04
N THR A 323 14.56 -8.06 -16.58
CA THR A 323 15.84 -8.65 -16.15
C THR A 323 16.74 -7.64 -15.43
N LYS A 324 16.56 -6.35 -15.72
CA LYS A 324 17.35 -5.27 -15.11
C LYS A 324 16.54 -3.99 -15.04
N ARG A 325 16.71 -3.23 -13.96
CA ARG A 325 16.14 -1.89 -13.80
C ARG A 325 17.18 -0.95 -13.20
N MET A 326 17.44 0.17 -13.86
CA MET A 326 18.39 1.19 -13.36
C MET A 326 17.59 2.36 -12.80
N LEU A 327 17.88 2.75 -11.55
CA LEU A 327 17.21 3.86 -10.87
C LEU A 327 18.11 5.09 -10.86
N TYR A 328 17.62 6.19 -11.41
CA TYR A 328 18.30 7.48 -11.42
C TYR A 328 17.55 8.48 -10.55
N ARG A 329 18.27 9.18 -9.68
CA ARG A 329 17.76 10.40 -9.04
C ARG A 329 17.97 11.58 -9.99
N ILE A 330 16.94 12.39 -10.16
CA ILE A 330 16.98 13.58 -11.00
C ILE A 330 17.10 14.81 -10.11
N SER A 331 18.20 15.56 -10.25
CA SER A 331 18.41 16.79 -9.49
C SER A 331 17.42 17.88 -9.91
N PRO A 332 17.24 18.95 -9.12
CA PRO A 332 16.45 20.11 -9.53
C PRO A 332 16.94 20.77 -10.84
N LYS A 333 18.22 20.58 -11.20
CA LYS A 333 18.81 21.07 -12.46
C LYS A 333 18.59 20.10 -13.64
N GLY A 334 17.99 18.93 -13.40
CA GLY A 334 17.75 17.89 -14.40
C GLY A 334 18.91 16.91 -14.60
N GLU A 335 19.93 16.95 -13.75
CA GLU A 335 21.07 16.03 -13.83
C GLU A 335 20.69 14.65 -13.29
N ARG A 336 21.16 13.60 -13.97
CA ARG A 336 20.90 12.20 -13.62
C ARG A 336 22.05 11.65 -12.78
N THR A 337 21.73 11.14 -11.59
CA THR A 337 22.67 10.37 -10.77
C THR A 337 22.15 8.94 -10.64
N LEU A 338 22.95 7.96 -11.09
CA LEU A 338 22.61 6.55 -10.92
C LEU A 338 22.68 6.19 -9.43
N MET A 339 21.56 5.75 -8.87
CA MET A 339 21.43 5.40 -7.45
C MET A 339 21.63 3.91 -7.22
N CYS A 340 20.97 3.08 -8.04
CA CYS A 340 21.08 1.64 -7.93
C CYS A 340 20.72 0.91 -9.23
N ILE A 341 21.09 -0.36 -9.28
CA ILE A 341 20.75 -1.32 -10.31
C ILE A 341 20.03 -2.48 -9.66
N ASP A 342 18.79 -2.69 -10.03
CA ASP A 342 18.05 -3.91 -9.74
C ASP A 342 18.35 -4.94 -10.83
N ARG A 343 18.71 -6.16 -10.43
CA ARG A 343 18.81 -7.34 -11.30
C ARG A 343 17.73 -8.33 -10.89
N VAL A 344 17.04 -8.85 -11.89
CA VAL A 344 16.00 -9.85 -11.73
C VAL A 344 16.47 -11.12 -12.41
N ILE A 345 16.61 -12.18 -11.63
CA ILE A 345 17.07 -13.49 -12.08
C ILE A 345 15.91 -14.45 -11.96
N TYR A 346 15.63 -15.22 -13.01
CA TYR A 346 14.59 -16.24 -13.02
C TYR A 346 15.21 -17.62 -13.15
N GLU A 347 14.69 -18.58 -12.40
CA GLU A 347 15.20 -19.95 -12.40
C GLU A 347 14.07 -20.95 -12.63
N LYS A 348 14.44 -22.13 -13.16
CA LYS A 348 13.52 -23.26 -13.34
C LYS A 348 13.41 -24.16 -12.11
N GLU A 349 14.21 -23.87 -11.08
CA GLU A 349 14.22 -24.57 -9.80
C GLU A 349 13.74 -23.61 -8.69
N PRO A 350 13.09 -24.13 -7.64
CA PRO A 350 12.74 -23.32 -6.49
C PRO A 350 14.01 -22.88 -5.76
N LEU A 351 14.04 -21.65 -5.27
CA LEU A 351 15.22 -21.07 -4.61
C LEU A 351 15.13 -21.14 -3.08
N ILE A 352 13.95 -21.47 -2.54
CA ILE A 352 13.72 -21.59 -1.10
C ILE A 352 13.58 -23.08 -0.76
N SER A 353 14.58 -23.59 -0.05
CA SER A 353 14.60 -24.97 0.45
C SER A 353 14.12 -25.08 1.91
N LYS A 354 13.85 -23.96 2.60
CA LYS A 354 13.46 -23.95 4.01
C LYS A 354 11.98 -23.60 4.19
N PRO A 355 11.25 -24.32 5.06
CA PRO A 355 9.83 -24.11 5.28
C PRO A 355 9.51 -22.76 5.93
N TRP A 356 8.24 -22.38 5.83
CA TRP A 356 7.61 -21.30 6.57
C TRP A 356 8.01 -21.34 8.06
N TYR A 357 8.57 -20.25 8.58
CA TYR A 357 8.96 -20.18 9.98
C TYR A 357 7.72 -20.02 10.86
N VAL A 358 7.32 -21.11 11.51
CA VAL A 358 6.63 -21.07 12.81
C VAL A 358 7.53 -21.88 13.73
N GLU A 359 8.38 -21.21 14.51
CA GLU A 359 8.96 -21.85 15.68
C GLU A 359 7.81 -22.00 16.67
N GLU A 360 7.16 -23.16 16.70
CA GLU A 360 6.65 -23.65 17.97
C GLU A 360 7.90 -23.96 18.79
N GLU A 361 8.32 -23.01 19.64
CA GLU A 361 9.14 -23.40 20.78
C GLU A 361 8.26 -24.34 21.60
N GLU A 362 8.54 -25.65 21.53
CA GLU A 362 8.29 -26.50 22.67
C GLU A 362 8.99 -25.81 23.84
N ASP A 363 8.21 -25.17 24.72
CA ASP A 363 8.61 -24.89 26.10
C ASP A 363 8.85 -26.25 26.77
N GLY A 364 9.96 -26.88 26.40
CA GLY A 364 10.56 -28.01 27.07
C GLY A 364 11.13 -27.54 28.39
N TYR A 365 10.28 -27.04 29.28
CA TYR A 365 10.51 -27.18 30.71
C TYR A 365 10.41 -28.67 31.02
N SER A 366 11.50 -29.40 30.78
CA SER A 366 11.73 -30.65 31.49
C SER A 366 12.01 -30.26 32.94
N ASP A 367 10.99 -30.39 33.80
CA ASP A 367 11.19 -30.48 35.25
C ASP A 367 12.05 -31.72 35.51
N SER A 368 13.36 -31.54 35.45
CA SER A 368 14.34 -32.51 35.92
C SER A 368 15.01 -31.96 37.16
N GLU A 369 14.27 -31.84 38.27
CA GLU A 369 14.82 -31.97 39.62
C GLU A 369 13.75 -32.60 40.53
N GLY A 370 13.99 -33.86 40.90
CA GLY A 370 13.10 -34.64 41.76
C GLY A 370 13.63 -36.05 42.03
N GLU A 371 14.91 -36.17 42.40
CA GLU A 371 15.39 -37.25 43.28
C GLU A 371 15.98 -36.65 44.55
#